data_AF-A0A651GWZ7-F1
#
_entry.id   AF-A0A651GWZ7-F1
#
_cell.length_a   1.000
_cell.length_b   1.000
_cell.length_c   1.000
_cell.angle_alpha   90.00
_cell.angle_beta   90.00
_cell.angle_gamma   90.00
#
_symmetry.space_group_name_H-M   'P 1'
#
loop_
_entity.id
_entity.type
_entity.pdbx_description
1 polymer ?
#
loop_
_entity_poly.entity_id
_entity_poly.type
_entity_poly.pdbx_seq_one_letter_code
_entity_poly.pdbx_strand_id
1 'polypeptide(L)'
;MKSPAQNHFPHFIIENGLKWLYNPVLKKRFRDRPEERVRLAWLEYLLHQTDVKKSRIGFENPVKIPQAKNDLRADIIIYDDTMKPSILIECKAENVRLNTTAAEQAARYNQAIGAEYLVLTNGVEDLWFQCNDEGTYPVSSRFNHYGNFGADKMADYWKNRGFLKSSENPELTEFITDLLNKFWNDQMIGNRRYLAFQGSIDGLPMSHYYKIIEINDQTKLAVTIAGSGSSGQYLLAIRNEDGAATGMISVDLEMILSNENPAITIYSKGNTEVRDADMESLFSYKSKKGYLKKLPETLLNFFD
;
A
#
# COMPACT_ATOMS: atom_id res chain seq x y z
N MET A 1 -0.22 16.49 -8.10
CA MET A 1 0.51 16.44 -6.80
C MET A 1 0.74 14.99 -6.41
N LYS A 2 1.72 14.64 -5.56
CA LYS A 2 1.89 13.26 -5.06
C LYS A 2 0.64 12.82 -4.28
N SER A 3 0.20 11.57 -4.34
CA SER A 3 -0.98 11.14 -3.58
C SER A 3 -0.64 10.87 -2.11
N PRO A 4 -1.42 11.31 -1.12
CA PRO A 4 -1.18 10.93 0.27
C PRO A 4 -1.46 9.44 0.53
N ALA A 5 -2.33 8.82 -0.27
CA ALA A 5 -2.62 7.39 -0.21
C ALA A 5 -1.42 6.49 -0.56
N GLN A 6 -0.33 7.06 -1.12
CA GLN A 6 0.84 6.29 -1.49
C GLN A 6 1.59 5.67 -0.29
N ASN A 7 1.32 6.17 0.92
CA ASN A 7 1.93 5.68 2.16
C ASN A 7 0.99 4.78 2.97
N HIS A 8 -0.18 4.46 2.39
CA HIS A 8 -1.19 3.62 3.02
C HIS A 8 -1.46 2.38 2.19
N PHE A 9 -1.82 1.30 2.88
CA PHE A 9 -2.17 0.03 2.26
C PHE A 9 -3.58 -0.37 2.69
N PRO A 10 -4.39 -0.96 1.81
CA PRO A 10 -5.71 -1.44 2.17
C PRO A 10 -5.63 -2.63 3.13
N HIS A 11 -6.60 -2.73 4.05
CA HIS A 11 -6.81 -3.96 4.80
C HIS A 11 -7.11 -5.11 3.84
N PHE A 12 -6.60 -6.30 4.16
CA PHE A 12 -7.01 -7.51 3.47
C PHE A 12 -7.42 -8.61 4.44
N ILE A 13 -8.24 -9.51 3.94
CA ILE A 13 -8.60 -10.76 4.59
C ILE A 13 -8.34 -11.91 3.63
N ILE A 14 -7.88 -13.05 4.14
CA ILE A 14 -7.73 -14.28 3.37
C ILE A 14 -8.86 -15.20 3.77
N GLU A 15 -9.63 -15.67 2.78
CA GLU A 15 -10.75 -16.58 3.00
C GLU A 15 -10.77 -17.61 1.87
N ASN A 16 -10.75 -18.90 2.23
CA ASN A 16 -10.67 -20.01 1.26
C ASN A 16 -9.51 -19.87 0.27
N GLY A 17 -8.35 -19.41 0.76
CA GLY A 17 -7.15 -19.18 -0.07
C GLY A 17 -7.24 -17.95 -0.99
N LEU A 18 -8.34 -17.20 -0.95
CA LEU A 18 -8.50 -15.98 -1.75
C LEU A 18 -8.28 -14.73 -0.91
N LYS A 19 -7.50 -13.81 -1.46
CA LYS A 19 -7.29 -12.48 -0.89
C LYS A 19 -8.44 -11.56 -1.27
N TRP A 20 -9.01 -10.91 -0.27
CA TRP A 20 -10.04 -9.89 -0.41
C TRP A 20 -9.58 -8.59 0.23
N LEU A 21 -9.97 -7.47 -0.34
CA LEU A 21 -9.78 -6.18 0.31
C LEU A 21 -10.93 -5.93 1.28
N TYR A 22 -10.65 -5.35 2.43
CA TYR A 22 -11.67 -5.10 3.46
C TYR A 22 -11.83 -3.60 3.69
N ASN A 23 -13.07 -3.13 3.67
CA ASN A 23 -13.42 -1.76 4.00
C ASN A 23 -13.85 -1.69 5.47
N PRO A 24 -13.05 -1.06 6.35
CA PRO A 24 -13.37 -0.98 7.78
C PRO A 24 -14.55 -0.04 8.07
N VAL A 25 -14.93 0.85 7.13
CA VAL A 25 -16.07 1.74 7.28
C VAL A 25 -17.38 0.99 7.04
N LEU A 26 -17.49 0.33 5.89
CA LEU A 26 -18.68 -0.42 5.49
C LEU A 26 -18.76 -1.80 6.14
N LYS A 27 -17.66 -2.31 6.70
CA LYS A 27 -17.51 -3.70 7.16
C LYS A 27 -17.82 -4.70 6.05
N LYS A 28 -17.35 -4.40 4.83
CA LYS A 28 -17.58 -5.20 3.62
C LYS A 28 -16.25 -5.59 2.98
N ARG A 29 -16.25 -6.72 2.28
CA ARG A 29 -15.13 -7.19 1.48
C ARG A 29 -15.34 -6.89 0.00
N PHE A 30 -14.26 -6.60 -0.70
CA PHE A 30 -14.21 -6.30 -2.12
C PHE A 30 -13.19 -7.21 -2.80
N ARG A 31 -13.41 -7.47 -4.10
CA ARG A 31 -12.41 -8.17 -4.92
C ARG A 31 -11.16 -7.29 -5.02
N ASP A 32 -9.99 -7.91 -4.93
CA ASP A 32 -8.71 -7.22 -5.13
C ASP A 32 -8.59 -6.74 -6.58
N ARG A 33 -8.95 -5.46 -6.79
CA ARG A 33 -8.84 -4.77 -8.08
C ARG A 33 -7.93 -3.55 -7.90
N PRO A 34 -7.15 -3.17 -8.92
CA PRO A 34 -6.21 -2.06 -8.82
C PRO A 34 -6.86 -0.73 -8.38
N GLU A 35 -8.03 -0.40 -8.92
CA GLU A 35 -8.79 0.81 -8.53
C GLU A 35 -9.28 0.73 -7.07
N GLU A 36 -9.78 -0.43 -6.65
CA GLU A 36 -10.25 -0.63 -5.27
C GLU A 36 -9.11 -0.52 -4.25
N ARG A 37 -7.90 -0.98 -4.61
CA ARG A 37 -6.71 -0.77 -3.78
C ARG A 37 -6.40 0.71 -3.58
N VAL A 38 -6.54 1.53 -4.63
CA VAL A 38 -6.35 2.98 -4.55
C VAL A 38 -7.44 3.62 -3.68
N ARG A 39 -8.70 3.27 -3.91
CA ARG A 39 -9.84 3.75 -3.13
C ARG A 39 -9.70 3.44 -1.64
N LEU A 40 -9.37 2.20 -1.30
CA LEU A 40 -9.17 1.81 0.10
C LEU A 40 -7.88 2.37 0.70
N ALA A 41 -6.79 2.51 -0.05
CA ALA A 41 -5.60 3.21 0.44
C ALA A 41 -5.89 4.68 0.79
N TRP A 42 -6.75 5.35 0.00
CA TRP A 42 -7.26 6.68 0.33
C TRP A 42 -8.11 6.70 1.59
N LEU A 43 -8.99 5.73 1.75
CA LEU A 43 -9.78 5.58 2.97
C LEU A 43 -8.87 5.44 4.21
N GLU A 44 -7.84 4.60 4.13
CA GLU A 44 -6.87 4.42 5.21
C GLU A 44 -6.08 5.71 5.50
N TYR A 45 -5.72 6.48 4.48
CA TYR A 45 -5.14 7.81 4.67
C TYR A 45 -6.06 8.72 5.49
N LEU A 46 -7.36 8.78 5.14
CA LEU A 46 -8.32 9.59 5.88
C LEU A 46 -8.43 9.13 7.34
N LEU A 47 -8.53 7.82 7.58
CA LEU A 47 -8.71 7.27 8.92
C LEU A 47 -7.48 7.40 9.83
N HIS A 48 -6.27 7.39 9.25
CA HIS A 48 -5.02 7.31 10.02
C HIS A 48 -4.19 8.58 10.00
N GLN A 49 -4.42 9.52 9.09
CA GLN A 49 -3.60 10.71 8.93
C GLN A 49 -4.36 12.02 8.85
N THR A 50 -5.69 11.99 8.99
CA THR A 50 -6.52 13.19 9.04
C THR A 50 -7.41 13.17 10.28
N ASP A 51 -7.99 14.31 10.61
CA ASP A 51 -9.04 14.45 11.63
C ASP A 51 -10.46 14.11 11.10
N VAL A 52 -10.56 13.58 9.87
CA VAL A 52 -11.84 13.19 9.28
C VAL A 52 -12.44 12.03 10.07
N LYS A 53 -13.44 12.33 10.89
CA LYS A 53 -14.26 11.34 11.58
C LYS A 53 -14.85 10.36 10.57
N LYS A 54 -14.79 9.07 10.86
CA LYS A 54 -15.39 7.99 10.05
C LYS A 54 -16.87 8.25 9.69
N SER A 55 -17.64 8.90 10.56
CA SER A 55 -19.05 9.25 10.30
C SER A 55 -19.24 10.31 9.19
N ARG A 56 -18.18 11.06 8.85
CA ARG A 56 -18.16 12.07 7.78
C ARG A 56 -17.61 11.51 6.46
N ILE A 57 -17.44 10.20 6.34
CA ILE A 57 -16.95 9.56 5.12
C ILE A 57 -18.08 8.75 4.49
N GLY A 58 -18.58 9.23 3.34
CA GLY A 58 -19.41 8.45 2.42
C GLY A 58 -18.54 7.59 1.51
N PHE A 59 -18.96 6.35 1.26
CA PHE A 59 -18.21 5.39 0.45
C PHE A 59 -19.21 4.59 -0.39
N GLU A 60 -18.97 4.49 -1.71
CA GLU A 60 -19.93 3.95 -2.68
C GLU A 60 -21.31 4.65 -2.65
N ASN A 61 -21.36 5.96 -2.42
CA ASN A 61 -22.63 6.66 -2.28
C ASN A 61 -23.34 6.75 -3.63
N PRO A 62 -24.55 6.18 -3.78
CA PRO A 62 -25.30 6.28 -5.03
C PRO A 62 -25.74 7.74 -5.26
N VAL A 63 -25.50 8.22 -6.46
CA VAL A 63 -25.83 9.55 -6.95
C VAL A 63 -26.99 9.41 -7.91
N LYS A 64 -28.12 9.99 -7.57
CA LYS A 64 -29.28 10.05 -8.47
C LYS A 64 -29.05 11.14 -9.49
N ILE A 65 -28.60 10.77 -10.69
CA ILE A 65 -28.56 11.68 -11.84
C ILE A 65 -29.80 11.44 -12.70
N PRO A 66 -30.68 12.43 -12.91
CA PRO A 66 -31.95 12.25 -13.63
C PRO A 66 -31.86 11.66 -15.04
N GLN A 67 -30.67 11.71 -15.67
CA GLN A 67 -30.44 11.29 -17.06
C GLN A 67 -29.50 10.08 -17.19
N ALA A 68 -29.01 9.51 -16.09
CA ALA A 68 -28.14 8.33 -16.14
C ALA A 68 -28.96 7.04 -16.12
N LYS A 69 -28.64 6.09 -17.02
CA LYS A 69 -29.29 4.77 -17.07
C LYS A 69 -28.91 3.85 -15.89
N ASN A 70 -27.85 4.17 -15.16
CA ASN A 70 -27.36 3.43 -13.99
C ASN A 70 -27.11 4.40 -12.84
N ASP A 71 -27.32 3.93 -11.61
CA ASP A 71 -26.89 4.65 -10.40
C ASP A 71 -25.37 4.82 -10.45
N LEU A 72 -24.93 6.07 -10.56
CA LEU A 72 -23.52 6.44 -10.50
C LEU A 72 -23.10 6.42 -9.03
N ARG A 73 -21.93 5.87 -8.72
CA ARG A 73 -21.43 5.81 -7.35
C ARG A 73 -20.26 6.76 -7.24
N ALA A 74 -20.34 7.67 -6.28
CA ALA A 74 -19.16 8.39 -5.85
C ALA A 74 -18.26 7.43 -5.08
N ASP A 75 -16.98 7.41 -5.43
CA ASP A 75 -16.00 6.54 -4.80
C ASP A 75 -15.87 6.86 -3.30
N ILE A 76 -15.52 8.10 -2.98
CA ILE A 76 -15.46 8.61 -1.60
C ILE A 76 -16.00 10.04 -1.57
N ILE A 77 -16.84 10.34 -0.58
CA ILE A 77 -17.29 11.70 -0.27
C ILE A 77 -16.89 12.02 1.17
N ILE A 78 -16.24 13.16 1.39
CA ILE A 78 -15.99 13.71 2.72
C ILE A 78 -17.02 14.79 2.96
N TYR A 79 -17.70 14.70 4.11
CA TYR A 79 -18.67 15.67 4.57
C TYR A 79 -18.05 16.63 5.60
N ASP A 80 -18.49 17.88 5.59
CA ASP A 80 -18.12 18.86 6.61
C ASP A 80 -18.85 18.60 7.96
N ASP A 81 -18.64 19.46 8.95
CA ASP A 81 -19.29 19.37 10.26
C ASP A 81 -20.82 19.58 10.22
N THR A 82 -21.35 20.11 9.11
CA THR A 82 -22.79 20.27 8.86
C THR A 82 -23.37 19.15 7.99
N MET A 83 -22.58 18.10 7.71
CA MET A 83 -22.92 16.99 6.83
C MET A 83 -23.20 17.40 5.37
N LYS A 84 -22.63 18.52 4.92
CA LYS A 84 -22.61 18.89 3.49
C LYS A 84 -21.40 18.28 2.79
N PRO A 85 -21.53 17.81 1.54
CA PRO A 85 -20.38 17.33 0.76
C PRO A 85 -19.32 18.43 0.66
N SER A 86 -18.11 18.14 1.13
CA SER A 86 -16.97 19.06 1.07
C SER A 86 -15.97 18.61 0.01
N ILE A 87 -15.64 17.30 -0.04
CA ILE A 87 -14.68 16.76 -0.99
C ILE A 87 -15.26 15.51 -1.65
N LEU A 88 -15.26 15.48 -2.98
CA LEU A 88 -15.48 14.29 -3.79
C LEU A 88 -14.12 13.73 -4.24
N ILE A 89 -13.86 12.45 -4.00
CA ILE A 89 -12.63 11.78 -4.45
C ILE A 89 -13.02 10.67 -5.41
N GLU A 90 -12.46 10.72 -6.63
CA GLU A 90 -12.66 9.75 -7.71
C GLU A 90 -11.36 8.99 -7.95
N CYS A 91 -11.40 7.66 -7.78
CA CYS A 91 -10.23 6.81 -7.84
C CYS A 91 -10.10 6.14 -9.22
N LYS A 92 -8.85 5.91 -9.62
CA LYS A 92 -8.46 5.12 -10.78
C LYS A 92 -7.40 4.11 -10.37
N ALA A 93 -7.16 3.10 -11.21
CA ALA A 93 -6.06 2.16 -11.02
C ALA A 93 -4.69 2.87 -11.07
N GLU A 94 -3.70 2.37 -10.32
CA GLU A 94 -2.36 2.99 -10.21
C GLU A 94 -1.64 3.24 -11.54
N ASN A 95 -1.91 2.42 -12.56
CA ASN A 95 -1.32 2.53 -13.90
C ASN A 95 -2.11 3.43 -14.86
N VAL A 96 -3.26 3.94 -14.45
CA VAL A 96 -4.10 4.83 -15.27
C VAL A 96 -3.59 6.26 -15.10
N ARG A 97 -3.16 6.86 -16.21
CA ARG A 97 -2.79 8.28 -16.26
C ARG A 97 -4.02 9.15 -16.05
N LEU A 98 -3.91 10.13 -15.16
CA LEU A 98 -4.96 11.12 -14.95
C LEU A 98 -4.96 12.11 -16.11
N ASN A 99 -6.12 12.32 -16.74
CA ASN A 99 -6.26 13.16 -17.93
C ASN A 99 -7.51 14.05 -17.88
N THR A 100 -7.60 15.00 -18.81
CA THR A 100 -8.70 15.97 -18.89
C THR A 100 -10.07 15.32 -19.02
N THR A 101 -10.20 14.24 -19.80
CA THR A 101 -11.48 13.53 -19.96
C THR A 101 -11.98 12.93 -18.66
N ALA A 102 -11.09 12.34 -17.85
CA ALA A 102 -11.44 11.83 -16.53
C ALA A 102 -11.84 12.96 -15.57
N ALA A 103 -11.18 14.13 -15.66
CA ALA A 103 -11.53 15.30 -14.88
C ALA A 103 -12.90 15.89 -15.27
N GLU A 104 -13.20 15.98 -16.57
CA GLU A 104 -14.50 16.42 -17.08
C GLU A 104 -15.64 15.50 -16.63
N GLN A 105 -15.42 14.19 -16.67
CA GLN A 105 -16.38 13.21 -16.19
C GLN A 105 -16.65 13.38 -14.69
N ALA A 106 -15.59 13.53 -13.90
CA ALA A 106 -15.68 13.74 -12.46
C ALA A 106 -16.35 15.09 -12.11
N ALA A 107 -16.09 16.15 -12.88
CA ALA A 107 -16.74 17.46 -12.71
C ALA A 107 -18.26 17.38 -12.95
N ARG A 108 -18.70 16.66 -14.00
CA ARG A 108 -20.13 16.42 -14.25
C ARG A 108 -20.80 15.68 -13.10
N TYR A 109 -20.11 14.70 -12.50
CA TYR A 109 -20.64 14.02 -11.31
C TYR A 109 -20.73 14.96 -10.12
N ASN A 110 -19.73 15.83 -9.93
CA ASN A 110 -19.74 16.77 -8.84
C ASN A 110 -20.88 17.81 -8.95
N GLN A 111 -21.38 18.13 -10.15
CA GLN A 111 -22.56 19.00 -10.30
C GLN A 111 -23.81 18.45 -9.59
N ALA A 112 -23.96 17.12 -9.51
CA ALA A 112 -25.08 16.49 -8.81
C ALA A 112 -24.83 16.36 -7.30
N ILE A 113 -23.58 16.30 -6.87
CA ILE A 113 -23.19 16.10 -5.47
C ILE A 113 -23.05 17.45 -4.73
N GLY A 114 -22.49 18.46 -5.41
CA GLY A 114 -22.24 19.79 -4.86
C GLY A 114 -21.06 19.85 -3.89
N ALA A 115 -20.01 19.04 -4.06
CA ALA A 115 -18.82 19.15 -3.22
C ALA A 115 -17.98 20.37 -3.62
N GLU A 116 -17.42 21.07 -2.63
CA GLU A 116 -16.54 22.24 -2.84
C GLU A 116 -15.24 21.86 -3.54
N TYR A 117 -14.74 20.64 -3.31
CA TYR A 117 -13.54 20.12 -3.92
C TYR A 117 -13.78 18.81 -4.64
N LEU A 118 -13.08 18.65 -5.75
CA LEU A 118 -12.99 17.41 -6.50
C LEU A 118 -11.53 16.95 -6.56
N VAL A 119 -11.30 15.68 -6.26
CA VAL A 119 -10.00 15.03 -6.33
C VAL A 119 -10.09 13.87 -7.29
N LEU A 120 -9.27 13.86 -8.33
CA LEU A 120 -9.05 12.69 -9.16
C LEU A 120 -7.70 12.09 -8.77
N THR A 121 -7.66 10.78 -8.48
CA THR A 121 -6.44 10.13 -7.96
C THR A 121 -6.23 8.75 -8.56
N ASN A 122 -4.97 8.37 -8.78
CA ASN A 122 -4.55 6.99 -9.05
C ASN A 122 -3.71 6.42 -7.89
N GLY A 123 -3.72 7.07 -6.72
CA GLY A 123 -2.97 6.64 -5.54
C GLY A 123 -1.45 6.86 -5.61
N VAL A 124 -0.93 7.34 -6.74
CA VAL A 124 0.46 7.82 -6.92
C VAL A 124 0.48 9.33 -7.05
N GLU A 125 -0.46 9.87 -7.82
CA GLU A 125 -0.69 11.28 -8.02
C GLU A 125 -2.17 11.64 -7.87
N ASP A 126 -2.40 12.90 -7.52
CA ASP A 126 -3.71 13.51 -7.45
C ASP A 126 -3.77 14.79 -8.30
N LEU A 127 -4.91 14.98 -8.95
CA LEU A 127 -5.34 16.24 -9.50
C LEU A 127 -6.46 16.79 -8.62
N TRP A 128 -6.30 18.02 -8.14
CA TRP A 128 -7.25 18.67 -7.27
C TRP A 128 -7.92 19.82 -8.00
N PHE A 129 -9.20 20.01 -7.74
CA PHE A 129 -10.00 21.06 -8.31
C PHE A 129 -10.89 21.69 -7.24
N GLN A 130 -11.06 23.00 -7.30
CA GLN A 130 -12.09 23.73 -6.57
C GLN A 130 -13.31 23.88 -7.48
N CYS A 131 -14.49 23.66 -6.91
CA CYS A 131 -15.76 23.69 -7.60
C CYS A 131 -16.64 24.78 -6.98
N ASN A 132 -17.24 25.60 -7.83
CA ASN A 132 -18.23 26.59 -7.45
C ASN A 132 -19.30 26.70 -8.56
N ASP A 133 -20.24 27.62 -8.41
CA ASP A 133 -21.33 27.82 -9.37
C ASP A 133 -20.83 28.23 -10.77
N GLU A 134 -19.63 28.82 -10.87
CA GLU A 134 -19.04 29.28 -12.13
C GLU A 134 -18.28 28.17 -12.86
N GLY A 135 -17.79 27.15 -12.15
CA GLY A 135 -17.09 26.03 -12.76
C GLY A 135 -16.17 25.23 -11.84
N THR A 136 -15.26 24.49 -12.47
CA THR A 136 -14.28 23.61 -11.82
C THR A 136 -12.87 24.04 -12.22
N TYR A 137 -12.06 24.42 -11.25
CA TYR A 137 -10.76 25.05 -11.47
C TYR A 137 -9.63 24.24 -10.83
N PRO A 138 -8.54 23.92 -11.55
CA PRO A 138 -7.43 23.16 -10.98
C PRO A 138 -6.73 23.97 -9.90
N VAL A 139 -6.34 23.30 -8.80
CA VAL A 139 -5.59 23.91 -7.70
C VAL A 139 -4.22 23.26 -7.55
N SER A 140 -3.21 24.08 -7.26
CA SER A 140 -1.81 23.65 -7.15
C SER A 140 -1.42 23.13 -5.76
N SER A 141 -2.31 23.28 -4.77
CA SER A 141 -2.09 22.87 -3.39
C SER A 141 -3.26 22.03 -2.88
N ARG A 142 -2.97 21.02 -2.06
CA ARG A 142 -4.00 20.27 -1.36
C ARG A 142 -4.67 21.20 -0.35
N PHE A 143 -6.00 21.11 -0.23
CA PHE A 143 -6.69 21.74 0.87
C PHE A 143 -6.40 20.96 2.14
N ASN A 144 -5.80 21.63 3.12
CA ASN A 144 -5.39 21.00 4.38
C ASN A 144 -6.62 20.72 5.25
N HIS A 145 -7.08 19.47 5.26
CA HIS A 145 -7.76 18.94 6.44
C HIS A 145 -6.67 18.46 7.41
N TYR A 146 -6.67 19.02 8.61
CA TYR A 146 -5.56 18.90 9.53
C TYR A 146 -5.40 17.48 10.07
N GLY A 147 -4.14 17.12 10.22
CA GLY A 147 -3.67 15.94 10.93
C GLY A 147 -2.17 15.89 10.78
N ASN A 148 -1.41 16.36 11.78
CA ASN A 148 0.04 16.18 11.81
C ASN A 148 0.36 14.75 12.27
N PHE A 149 -0.12 13.77 11.52
CA PHE A 149 -0.01 12.35 11.85
C PHE A 149 1.03 11.69 10.95
N GLY A 150 2.27 12.16 11.11
CA GLY A 150 3.47 11.42 10.71
C GLY A 150 3.84 10.32 11.71
N ALA A 151 2.93 9.92 12.60
CA ALA A 151 3.20 8.89 13.58
C ALA A 151 3.39 7.52 12.90
N ASP A 152 4.40 6.80 13.39
CA ASP A 152 4.64 5.42 13.06
C ASP A 152 3.37 4.59 13.25
N LYS A 153 3.15 3.66 12.32
CA LYS A 153 2.00 2.77 12.33
C LYS A 153 2.22 1.70 13.39
N MET A 154 1.18 1.48 14.21
CA MET A 154 1.19 0.44 15.24
C MET A 154 1.12 -0.97 14.63
N ALA A 155 1.48 -1.99 15.42
CA ALA A 155 1.48 -3.39 14.99
C ALA A 155 0.16 -3.83 14.31
N ASP A 156 -0.99 -3.45 14.86
CA ASP A 156 -2.28 -3.85 14.31
C ASP A 156 -2.56 -3.28 12.92
N TYR A 157 -2.01 -2.11 12.58
CA TYR A 157 -2.07 -1.59 11.22
C TYR A 157 -1.39 -2.57 10.26
N TRP A 158 -0.17 -3.00 10.59
CA TRP A 158 0.63 -3.91 9.76
C TRP A 158 0.03 -5.32 9.68
N LYS A 159 -0.52 -5.84 10.78
CA LYS A 159 -1.18 -7.15 10.83
C LYS A 159 -2.38 -7.23 9.89
N ASN A 160 -3.25 -6.23 9.93
CA ASN A 160 -4.45 -6.17 9.08
C ASN A 160 -4.15 -5.99 7.59
N ARG A 161 -2.87 -5.83 7.24
CA ARG A 161 -2.37 -5.59 5.87
C ARG A 161 -1.38 -6.67 5.42
N GLY A 162 -1.19 -7.72 6.21
CA GLY A 162 -0.33 -8.87 5.89
C GLY A 162 1.16 -8.57 5.84
N PHE A 163 1.59 -7.50 6.49
CA PHE A 163 3.00 -7.19 6.65
C PHE A 163 3.57 -7.82 7.93
N LEU A 164 2.72 -8.06 8.94
CA LEU A 164 3.09 -8.54 10.25
C LEU A 164 2.23 -9.74 10.67
N LYS A 165 2.86 -10.84 11.03
CA LYS A 165 2.21 -12.00 11.65
C LYS A 165 1.73 -11.66 13.08
N SER A 166 0.66 -12.31 13.51
CA SER A 166 0.31 -12.35 14.94
C SER A 166 1.28 -13.25 15.68
N SER A 167 2.09 -12.69 16.58
CA SER A 167 3.05 -13.42 17.40
C SER A 167 2.73 -13.26 18.88
N GLU A 168 2.98 -14.32 19.67
CA GLU A 168 2.96 -14.26 21.13
C GLU A 168 4.24 -13.63 21.70
N ASN A 169 5.28 -13.44 20.87
CA ASN A 169 6.51 -12.76 21.25
C ASN A 169 6.38 -11.23 21.02
N PRO A 170 6.31 -10.42 22.10
CA PRO A 170 6.15 -8.97 21.98
C PRO A 170 7.39 -8.29 21.40
N GLU A 171 8.60 -8.77 21.72
CA GLU A 171 9.85 -8.20 21.23
C GLU A 171 9.97 -8.37 19.70
N LEU A 172 9.54 -9.52 19.17
CA LEU A 172 9.51 -9.74 17.72
C LEU A 172 8.51 -8.79 17.06
N THR A 173 7.33 -8.67 17.67
CA THR A 173 6.27 -7.80 17.17
C THR A 173 6.74 -6.34 17.11
N GLU A 174 7.41 -5.86 18.16
CA GLU A 174 7.96 -4.51 18.22
C GLU A 174 9.07 -4.31 17.18
N PHE A 175 10.03 -5.23 17.11
CA PHE A 175 11.14 -5.18 16.15
C PHE A 175 10.65 -5.12 14.70
N ILE A 176 9.74 -6.01 14.30
CA ILE A 176 9.21 -6.04 12.94
C ILE A 176 8.34 -4.81 12.66
N THR A 177 7.60 -4.31 13.65
CA THR A 177 6.82 -3.07 13.51
C THR A 177 7.72 -1.87 13.22
N ASP A 178 8.81 -1.71 13.97
CA ASP A 178 9.81 -0.65 13.73
C ASP A 178 10.48 -0.82 12.36
N LEU A 179 10.86 -2.05 12.00
CA LEU A 179 11.42 -2.38 10.71
C LEU A 179 10.47 -2.00 9.56
N LEU A 180 9.17 -2.32 9.68
CA LEU A 180 8.16 -2.00 8.67
C LEU A 180 7.95 -0.50 8.53
N ASN A 181 7.90 0.24 9.64
CA ASN A 181 7.82 1.70 9.61
C ASN A 181 9.03 2.30 8.88
N LYS A 182 10.25 1.84 9.19
CA LYS A 182 11.47 2.29 8.50
C LYS A 182 11.49 1.86 7.02
N PHE A 183 11.07 0.63 6.72
CA PHE A 183 11.07 0.06 5.38
C PHE A 183 10.12 0.81 4.44
N TRP A 184 8.89 1.06 4.88
CA TRP A 184 7.87 1.71 4.06
C TRP A 184 7.95 3.24 4.05
N ASN A 185 8.66 3.85 5.00
CA ASN A 185 9.00 5.26 4.98
C ASN A 185 10.14 5.57 3.98
N ASP A 186 10.53 6.84 3.85
CA ASP A 186 11.52 7.33 2.87
C ASP A 186 12.98 6.90 3.17
N GLN A 187 13.22 6.00 4.13
CA GLN A 187 14.57 5.50 4.42
C GLN A 187 15.06 4.47 3.40
N MET A 188 14.15 3.64 2.87
CA MET A 188 14.47 2.65 1.84
C MET A 188 14.14 3.22 0.45
N ILE A 189 15.09 3.11 -0.48
CA ILE A 189 14.93 3.56 -1.88
C ILE A 189 13.92 2.73 -2.67
N GLY A 190 13.43 3.27 -3.78
CA GLY A 190 12.57 2.54 -4.70
C GLY A 190 11.08 2.84 -4.58
N ASN A 191 10.33 2.38 -5.57
CA ASN A 191 8.94 2.72 -5.78
C ASN A 191 8.02 1.62 -5.26
N ARG A 192 7.01 1.99 -4.46
CA ARG A 192 5.96 1.06 -4.05
C ARG A 192 5.16 0.61 -5.27
N ARG A 193 5.01 -0.71 -5.44
CA ARG A 193 4.13 -1.32 -6.45
C ARG A 193 3.42 -2.53 -5.87
N TYR A 194 2.16 -2.71 -6.25
CA TYR A 194 1.51 -4.01 -6.03
C TYR A 194 1.90 -4.97 -7.15
N LEU A 195 2.43 -6.14 -6.79
CA LEU A 195 2.75 -7.22 -7.73
C LEU A 195 1.82 -8.40 -7.47
N ALA A 196 1.21 -8.92 -8.52
CA ALA A 196 0.24 -10.02 -8.46
C ALA A 196 0.91 -11.37 -8.79
N PHE A 197 1.98 -11.72 -8.07
CA PHE A 197 2.63 -13.02 -8.22
C PHE A 197 1.68 -14.16 -7.83
N GLN A 198 1.71 -15.24 -8.62
CA GLN A 198 0.95 -16.45 -8.31
C GLN A 198 1.68 -17.29 -7.26
N GLY A 199 0.93 -18.05 -6.47
CA GLY A 199 1.45 -18.92 -5.43
C GLY A 199 1.54 -18.28 -4.06
N SER A 200 2.12 -19.03 -3.12
CA SER A 200 2.26 -18.65 -1.72
C SER A 200 3.52 -19.25 -1.10
N ILE A 201 4.07 -18.59 -0.09
CA ILE A 201 5.10 -19.13 0.80
C ILE A 201 4.45 -19.37 2.15
N ASP A 202 4.40 -20.61 2.63
CA ASP A 202 3.77 -20.97 3.90
C ASP A 202 2.35 -20.41 4.08
N GLY A 203 1.56 -20.49 3.00
CA GLY A 203 0.19 -19.98 2.92
C GLY A 203 0.07 -18.46 2.77
N LEU A 204 1.16 -17.71 2.81
CA LEU A 204 1.20 -16.27 2.57
C LEU A 204 1.14 -15.99 1.06
N PRO A 205 0.11 -15.30 0.54
CA PRO A 205 0.01 -14.99 -0.88
C PRO A 205 1.17 -14.09 -1.33
N MET A 206 1.84 -14.49 -2.42
CA MET A 206 2.92 -13.70 -3.02
C MET A 206 2.42 -12.39 -3.65
N SER A 207 1.12 -12.30 -3.93
CA SER A 207 0.48 -11.07 -4.38
C SER A 207 0.44 -10.03 -3.25
N HIS A 208 1.33 -9.04 -3.30
CA HIS A 208 1.50 -8.06 -2.24
C HIS A 208 2.11 -6.76 -2.74
N TYR A 209 2.32 -5.80 -1.83
CA TYR A 209 3.05 -4.58 -2.14
C TYR A 209 4.54 -4.82 -1.95
N TYR A 210 5.34 -4.40 -2.92
CA TYR A 210 6.80 -4.48 -2.92
C TYR A 210 7.37 -3.09 -3.11
N LYS A 211 8.57 -2.84 -2.57
CA LYS A 211 9.43 -1.77 -3.05
C LYS A 211 10.23 -2.30 -4.24
N ILE A 212 10.08 -1.62 -5.38
CA ILE A 212 10.83 -1.90 -6.61
C ILE A 212 12.07 -1.01 -6.62
N ILE A 213 13.23 -1.65 -6.59
CA ILE A 213 14.53 -1.03 -6.53
C ILE A 213 15.21 -1.27 -7.86
N GLU A 214 15.60 -0.20 -8.54
CA GLU A 214 16.34 -0.28 -9.79
C GLU A 214 17.83 -0.36 -9.44
N ILE A 215 18.46 -1.46 -9.83
CA ILE A 215 19.88 -1.73 -9.54
C ILE A 215 20.73 -1.21 -10.69
N ASN A 216 20.31 -1.52 -11.92
CA ASN A 216 20.83 -0.99 -13.17
C ASN A 216 19.71 -1.07 -14.23
N ASP A 217 20.02 -0.77 -15.50
CA ASP A 217 19.02 -0.74 -16.58
C ASP A 217 18.32 -2.08 -16.83
N GLN A 218 18.98 -3.19 -16.50
CA GLN A 218 18.51 -4.56 -16.73
C GLN A 218 17.97 -5.22 -15.47
N THR A 219 18.54 -4.90 -14.31
CA THR A 219 18.28 -5.58 -13.05
C THR A 219 17.41 -4.72 -12.12
N LYS A 220 16.31 -5.32 -11.65
CA LYS A 220 15.44 -4.76 -10.61
C LYS A 220 15.28 -5.77 -9.48
N LEU A 221 15.10 -5.26 -8.27
CA LEU A 221 14.80 -6.06 -7.09
C LEU A 221 13.45 -5.64 -6.52
N ALA A 222 12.52 -6.58 -6.42
CA ALA A 222 11.26 -6.37 -5.72
C ALA A 222 11.38 -6.93 -4.30
N VAL A 223 11.32 -6.05 -3.29
CA VAL A 223 11.51 -6.41 -1.89
C VAL A 223 10.24 -6.14 -1.07
N THR A 224 9.85 -7.05 -0.19
CA THR A 224 8.81 -6.81 0.81
C THR A 224 9.10 -7.56 2.10
N ILE A 225 8.59 -7.04 3.20
CA ILE A 225 8.42 -7.81 4.44
C ILE A 225 6.96 -8.26 4.48
N ALA A 226 6.66 -9.50 4.84
CA ALA A 226 5.30 -10.01 4.79
C ALA A 226 5.07 -11.09 5.84
N GLY A 227 3.85 -11.17 6.37
CA GLY A 227 3.45 -12.17 7.35
C GLY A 227 1.96 -12.04 7.69
N SER A 228 1.26 -13.16 7.88
CA SER A 228 -0.17 -13.14 8.20
C SER A 228 -0.62 -14.40 8.93
N GLY A 229 -1.46 -14.24 9.96
CA GLY A 229 -2.15 -15.37 10.61
C GLY A 229 -1.21 -16.50 11.03
N SER A 230 -1.35 -17.67 10.40
CA SER A 230 -0.54 -18.87 10.62
C SER A 230 0.71 -18.98 9.74
N SER A 231 0.93 -18.08 8.78
CA SER A 231 2.17 -18.06 7.99
C SER A 231 3.35 -17.62 8.86
N GLY A 232 4.57 -17.88 8.43
CA GLY A 232 5.74 -17.24 9.03
C GLY A 232 5.82 -15.74 8.75
N GLN A 233 6.85 -15.10 9.31
CA GLN A 233 7.23 -13.72 9.06
C GLN A 233 8.47 -13.68 8.17
N TYR A 234 8.36 -13.15 6.94
CA TYR A 234 9.44 -13.21 5.96
C TYR A 234 9.88 -11.83 5.48
N LEU A 235 11.17 -11.72 5.14
CA LEU A 235 11.67 -10.77 4.14
C LEU A 235 11.79 -11.51 2.81
N LEU A 236 11.09 -11.02 1.80
CA LEU A 236 11.08 -11.57 0.45
C LEU A 236 11.79 -10.62 -0.51
N ALA A 237 12.61 -11.18 -1.39
CA ALA A 237 13.28 -10.44 -2.45
C ALA A 237 13.16 -11.22 -3.76
N ILE A 238 12.74 -10.57 -4.84
CA ILE A 238 12.60 -11.19 -6.16
C ILE A 238 13.50 -10.43 -7.14
N ARG A 239 14.47 -11.14 -7.71
CA ARG A 239 15.35 -10.60 -8.75
C ARG A 239 14.61 -10.64 -10.08
N ASN A 240 14.61 -9.52 -10.76
CA ASN A 240 14.10 -9.36 -12.10
C ASN A 240 15.24 -8.91 -13.02
N GLU A 241 15.44 -9.63 -14.12
CA GLU A 241 16.40 -9.27 -15.17
C GLU A 241 15.65 -9.16 -16.49
N ASP A 242 15.86 -8.05 -17.20
CA ASP A 242 15.26 -7.76 -18.51
C ASP A 242 13.73 -7.99 -18.53
N GLY A 243 13.06 -7.67 -17.42
CA GLY A 243 11.60 -7.78 -17.28
C GLY A 243 11.10 -9.16 -16.82
N ALA A 244 11.95 -10.16 -16.68
CA ALA A 244 11.59 -11.50 -16.20
C ALA A 244 12.07 -11.75 -14.77
N ALA A 245 11.24 -12.37 -13.93
CA ALA A 245 11.68 -12.83 -12.61
C ALA A 245 12.64 -14.03 -12.76
N THR A 246 13.87 -13.88 -12.28
CA THR A 246 14.94 -14.89 -12.45
C THR A 246 15.23 -15.68 -11.17
N GLY A 247 14.88 -15.14 -10.01
CA GLY A 247 15.04 -15.82 -8.72
C GLY A 247 14.27 -15.12 -7.62
N MET A 248 14.06 -15.84 -6.52
CA MET A 248 13.48 -15.32 -5.29
C MET A 248 14.29 -15.77 -4.07
N ILE A 249 14.37 -14.90 -3.07
CA ILE A 249 14.89 -15.19 -1.74
C ILE A 249 13.76 -15.03 -0.74
N SER A 250 13.68 -15.95 0.23
CA SER A 250 12.94 -15.76 1.48
C SER A 250 13.88 -15.87 2.66
N VAL A 251 13.86 -14.87 3.54
CA VAL A 251 14.53 -14.91 4.84
C VAL A 251 13.46 -15.01 5.92
N ASP A 252 13.52 -16.05 6.75
CA ASP A 252 12.66 -16.17 7.92
C ASP A 252 13.12 -15.20 9.01
N LEU A 253 12.28 -14.24 9.36
CA LEU A 253 12.59 -13.21 10.35
C LEU A 253 12.23 -13.64 11.77
N GLU A 254 11.62 -14.81 11.99
CA GLU A 254 11.29 -15.28 13.35
C GLU A 254 12.54 -15.72 14.11
N MET A 255 13.53 -16.26 13.40
CA MET A 255 14.82 -16.67 13.96
C MET A 255 15.72 -15.48 14.33
N ILE A 256 15.35 -14.25 13.96
CA ILE A 256 16.19 -13.06 14.16
C ILE A 256 16.44 -12.71 15.63
N LEU A 257 15.57 -13.19 16.53
CA LEU A 257 15.67 -12.95 17.96
C LEU A 257 16.33 -14.10 18.74
N SER A 258 16.47 -15.30 18.14
CA SER A 258 17.11 -16.43 18.81
C SER A 258 18.64 -16.35 18.81
N ASN A 259 19.24 -15.28 18.26
CA ASN A 259 20.68 -15.20 17.93
C ASN A 259 21.16 -16.35 17.02
N GLU A 260 20.23 -17.01 16.33
CA GLU A 260 20.54 -17.98 15.30
C GLU A 260 20.59 -17.26 13.94
N ASN A 261 21.44 -17.76 13.04
CA ASN A 261 21.44 -17.30 11.66
C ASN A 261 20.15 -17.78 11.00
N PRO A 262 19.28 -16.88 10.48
CA PRO A 262 18.06 -17.30 9.82
C PRO A 262 18.42 -18.04 8.55
N ALA A 263 17.64 -19.07 8.24
CA ALA A 263 17.73 -19.73 6.96
C ALA A 263 17.30 -18.76 5.84
N ILE A 264 18.17 -18.62 4.84
CA ILE A 264 17.84 -18.01 3.55
C ILE A 264 17.51 -19.13 2.60
N THR A 265 16.27 -19.16 2.13
CA THR A 265 15.87 -20.04 1.04
C THR A 265 15.94 -19.28 -0.27
N ILE A 266 16.76 -19.76 -1.19
CA ILE A 266 16.94 -19.23 -2.54
C ILE A 266 16.20 -20.14 -3.52
N TYR A 267 15.23 -19.58 -4.20
CA TYR A 267 14.45 -20.25 -5.24
C TYR A 267 14.93 -19.76 -6.61
N SER A 268 15.44 -20.68 -7.40
CA SER A 268 15.84 -20.44 -8.80
C SER A 268 15.09 -21.43 -9.71
N LYS A 269 15.29 -21.31 -11.03
CA LYS A 269 14.56 -22.12 -12.01
C LYS A 269 14.83 -23.63 -11.80
N GLY A 270 13.91 -24.29 -11.11
CA GLY A 270 13.96 -25.73 -10.84
C GLY A 270 14.86 -26.15 -9.67
N ASN A 271 15.39 -25.20 -8.89
CA ASN A 271 16.26 -25.51 -7.76
C ASN A 271 15.90 -24.65 -6.54
N THR A 272 16.00 -25.26 -5.35
CA THR A 272 15.82 -24.59 -4.06
C THR A 272 17.07 -24.87 -3.23
N GLU A 273 17.73 -23.82 -2.79
CA GLU A 273 18.91 -23.89 -1.93
C GLU A 273 18.60 -23.24 -0.58
N VAL A 274 19.12 -23.80 0.51
CA VAL A 274 19.06 -23.19 1.85
C VAL A 274 20.48 -22.85 2.27
N ARG A 275 20.72 -21.58 2.60
CA ARG A 275 21.99 -21.08 3.14
C ARG A 275 21.74 -20.43 4.50
N ASP A 276 22.72 -20.42 5.37
CA ASP A 276 22.66 -19.61 6.58
C ASP A 276 22.86 -18.13 6.22
N ALA A 277 21.95 -17.26 6.65
CA ALA A 277 22.20 -15.83 6.57
C ALA A 277 23.22 -15.44 7.63
N ASP A 278 24.31 -14.79 7.25
CA ASP A 278 25.01 -13.97 8.23
C ASP A 278 24.08 -12.83 8.65
N MET A 279 23.56 -12.93 9.88
CA MET A 279 22.68 -11.91 10.48
C MET A 279 23.32 -10.53 10.53
N GLU A 280 24.64 -10.48 10.77
CA GLU A 280 25.37 -9.23 10.67
C GLU A 280 25.30 -8.73 9.23
N SER A 281 25.55 -9.52 8.19
CA SER A 281 25.43 -9.00 6.82
C SER A 281 24.05 -8.36 6.48
N LEU A 282 22.93 -8.96 6.91
CA LEU A 282 21.56 -8.49 6.62
C LEU A 282 21.12 -7.30 7.47
N PHE A 283 21.48 -7.29 8.76
CA PHE A 283 20.99 -6.32 9.74
C PHE A 283 22.10 -5.69 10.60
N SER A 284 23.38 -5.75 10.15
CA SER A 284 24.64 -5.37 10.87
C SER A 284 24.63 -4.04 11.57
N TYR A 285 23.65 -3.19 11.29
CA TYR A 285 23.58 -1.89 11.88
C TYR A 285 22.14 -1.49 12.20
N LYS A 286 21.42 -2.30 13.00
CA LYS A 286 20.14 -1.91 13.64
C LYS A 286 20.22 -0.48 14.23
N SER A 287 21.42 -0.03 14.64
CA SER A 287 21.70 1.29 15.21
C SER A 287 22.22 2.37 14.23
N LYS A 288 22.65 2.07 13.00
CA LYS A 288 23.15 3.11 12.07
C LYS A 288 22.04 3.60 11.14
N LYS A 289 21.90 4.93 11.08
CA LYS A 289 20.99 5.62 10.15
C LYS A 289 21.25 5.15 8.71
N GLY A 290 20.20 4.68 8.03
CA GLY A 290 20.25 4.32 6.61
C GLY A 290 20.73 2.90 6.28
N TYR A 291 20.83 1.98 7.24
CA TYR A 291 21.23 0.59 6.97
C TYR A 291 20.34 -0.11 5.91
N LEU A 292 19.04 0.18 5.90
CA LEU A 292 18.10 -0.36 4.90
C LEU A 292 18.46 0.01 3.46
N LYS A 293 19.30 1.03 3.23
CA LYS A 293 19.78 1.38 1.88
C LYS A 293 20.79 0.38 1.33
N LYS A 294 21.47 -0.39 2.20
CA LYS A 294 22.42 -1.44 1.81
C LYS A 294 21.76 -2.80 1.63
N LEU A 295 20.57 -2.99 2.20
CA LEU A 295 19.81 -4.23 2.11
C LEU A 295 19.69 -4.77 0.66
N PRO A 296 19.47 -3.95 -0.39
CA PRO A 296 19.36 -4.46 -1.76
C PRO A 296 20.66 -5.10 -2.26
N GLU A 297 21.81 -4.50 -1.97
CA GLU A 297 23.13 -5.03 -2.32
C GLU A 297 23.39 -6.34 -1.59
N THR A 298 23.10 -6.40 -0.28
CA THR A 298 23.24 -7.63 0.50
C THR A 298 22.35 -8.75 -0.06
N LEU A 299 21.09 -8.44 -0.40
CA LEU A 299 20.16 -9.41 -0.96
C LEU A 299 20.61 -9.92 -2.34
N LEU A 300 21.22 -9.06 -3.16
CA LEU A 300 21.74 -9.45 -4.47
C LEU A 300 22.85 -10.49 -4.37
N ASN A 301 23.76 -10.33 -3.40
CA ASN A 301 24.89 -11.24 -3.20
C ASN A 301 24.46 -12.68 -2.90
N PHE A 302 23.23 -12.91 -2.45
CA PHE A 302 22.71 -14.26 -2.21
C PHE A 302 22.17 -14.94 -3.49
N PHE A 303 21.92 -14.19 -4.56
CA PHE A 303 21.52 -14.79 -5.84
C PHE A 303 22.70 -15.28 -6.69
N ASP A 304 23.92 -14.86 -6.34
CA ASP A 304 25.16 -15.21 -7.01
C ASP A 304 25.90 -16.34 -6.26
#